data_AF-A0A9E5NRM3-F1
#
_entry.id   AF-A0A9E5NRM3-F1
#
_cell.length_a   1.000
_cell.length_b   1.000
_cell.length_c   1.000
_cell.angle_alpha   90.00
_cell.angle_beta   90.00
_cell.angle_gamma   90.00
#
_symmetry.space_group_name_H-M   'P 1'
#
loop_
_entity.id
_entity.type
_entity.pdbx_description
1 polymer ?
#
loop_
_entity_poly.entity_id
_entity_poly.type
_entity_poly.pdbx_seq_one_letter_code
_entity_poly.pdbx_strand_id
1 'polypeptide(L)' 'MSSDRARALYERLKSEAEAAGYFLNPDVEFVLGLMEGLLTNEERYGYQACPCRLAEGL' A
#
# COMPACT_ATOMS: atom_id res chain seq x y z
N MET A 1 -3.23 12.32 8.47
CA MET A 1 -4.42 11.48 8.75
C MET A 1 -4.61 10.58 7.56
N SER A 2 -4.52 9.26 7.73
CA SER A 2 -4.68 8.30 6.63
C SER A 2 -6.11 8.27 6.10
N SER A 3 -6.30 8.19 4.78
CA SER A 3 -7.62 8.02 4.15
C SER A 3 -8.31 6.68 4.49
N ASP A 4 -9.64 6.63 4.38
CA ASP A 4 -10.42 5.39 4.57
C ASP A 4 -10.01 4.30 3.58
N ARG A 5 -9.65 4.68 2.35
CA ARG A 5 -9.15 3.75 1.33
C ARG A 5 -7.81 3.14 1.72
N ALA A 6 -6.90 3.93 2.28
CA ALA A 6 -5.61 3.43 2.75
C ALA A 6 -5.75 2.46 3.93
N ARG A 7 -6.68 2.72 4.86
CA ARG A 7 -7.02 1.77 5.93
C ARG A 7 -7.63 0.47 5.39
N ALA A 8 -8.54 0.55 4.42
CA ALA A 8 -9.12 -0.64 3.80
C ALA A 8 -8.06 -1.47 3.06
N LEU A 9 -7.13 -0.82 2.36
CA LEU A 9 -6.01 -1.50 1.70
C LEU A 9 -5.07 -2.14 2.73
N TYR A 10 -4.76 -1.45 3.82
CA TYR A 10 -3.96 -1.99 4.93
C TYR A 10 -4.55 -3.28 5.49
N GLU A 11 -5.84 -3.31 5.84
CA GLU A 11 -6.47 -4.50 6.43
C GLU A 11 -6.45 -5.69 5.46
N ARG A 12 -6.71 -5.44 4.17
CA ARG A 12 -6.63 -6.47 3.13
C ARG A 12 -5.21 -7.04 3.02
N LEU A 13 -4.21 -6.18 2.83
CA LEU A 13 -2.82 -6.62 2.65
C LEU A 13 -2.24 -7.24 3.93
N LYS A 14 -2.68 -6.80 5.12
CA LYS A 14 -2.31 -7.43 6.38
C LYS A 14 -2.80 -8.87 6.44
N SER A 15 -4.08 -9.10 6.10
CA SER A 15 -4.65 -10.45 6.08
C SER A 15 -3.98 -11.35 5.04
N GLU A 16 -3.72 -10.83 3.83
CA GLU A 16 -3.03 -11.58 2.77
C GLU A 16 -1.58 -11.91 3.16
N ALA A 17 -0.85 -10.95 3.74
CA ALA A 17 0.51 -11.15 4.22
C ALA A 17 0.57 -12.22 5.31
N GLU A 18 -0.31 -12.12 6.33
CA GLU A 18 -0.35 -13.07 7.44
C GLU A 18 -0.70 -14.48 6.98
N ALA A 19 -1.63 -14.62 6.02
CA ALA A 19 -1.95 -15.91 5.39
C ALA A 19 -0.76 -16.51 4.62
N ALA A 20 0.13 -15.66 4.08
CA ALA A 20 1.36 -16.06 3.41
C ALA A 20 2.56 -16.23 4.37
N GLY A 21 2.39 -16.03 5.67
CA GLY A 21 3.46 -16.15 6.68
C GLY A 21 4.34 -14.90 6.82
N TYR A 22 3.93 -13.78 6.25
CA TYR A 22 4.59 -12.49 6.37
C TYR A 22 3.81 -11.55 7.30
N PHE A 23 4.49 -10.58 7.88
CA PHE A 23 3.87 -9.53 8.69
C PHE A 23 4.21 -8.17 8.10
N LEU A 24 3.24 -7.26 8.13
CA LEU A 24 3.51 -5.85 7.82
C LEU A 24 4.40 -5.23 8.90
N ASN A 25 5.06 -4.13 8.56
CA ASN A 25 5.85 -3.36 9.51
C ASN A 25 4.97 -2.92 10.71
N PRO A 26 5.43 -3.07 11.96
CA PRO A 26 4.66 -2.68 13.15
C PRO A 26 4.38 -1.17 13.24
N ASP A 27 5.12 -0.32 12.52
CA ASP A 27 4.81 1.11 12.40
C ASP A 27 3.64 1.32 11.43
N VAL A 28 2.43 1.32 11.99
CA VAL A 28 1.17 1.43 11.25
C VAL A 28 1.07 2.73 10.45
N GLU A 29 1.52 3.86 11.01
CA GLU A 29 1.43 5.15 10.31
C GLU A 29 2.36 5.17 9.08
N PHE A 30 3.56 4.59 9.19
CA PHE A 30 4.44 4.42 8.04
C PHE A 30 3.80 3.55 6.95
N VAL A 31 3.21 2.40 7.34
CA VAL A 31 2.55 1.50 6.38
C VAL A 31 1.37 2.19 5.70
N LEU A 32 0.54 2.94 6.44
CA LEU A 32 -0.57 3.68 5.87
C LEU A 32 -0.10 4.73 4.85
N GLY A 33 1.04 5.39 5.07
CA GLY A 33 1.67 6.27 4.09
C GLY A 33 2.05 5.55 2.78
N LEU A 34 2.55 4.30 2.88
CA LEU A 34 2.80 3.47 1.70
C LEU A 34 1.49 3.10 0.96
N MET A 35 0.42 2.80 1.70
CA MET A 35 -0.90 2.51 1.10
C MET A 35 -1.45 3.70 0.32
N GLU A 36 -1.31 4.92 0.86
CA GLU A 36 -1.70 6.14 0.15
C GLU A 36 -0.89 6.34 -1.13
N GLY A 37 0.42 6.07 -1.09
CA GLY A 37 1.27 6.13 -2.26
C GLY A 37 0.88 5.12 -3.34
N LEU A 38 0.59 3.88 -2.95
CA LEU A 38 0.13 2.82 -3.87
C LEU A 38 -1.19 3.20 -4.55
N LEU A 39 -2.18 3.68 -3.78
CA LEU A 39 -3.48 4.10 -4.30
C LEU A 39 -3.35 5.33 -5.20
N THR A 40 -2.51 6.29 -4.84
CA THR A 40 -2.21 7.47 -5.66
C THR A 40 -1.62 7.06 -7.01
N ASN A 41 -0.71 6.08 -7.01
CA ASN A 41 -0.10 5.58 -8.24
C ASN A 41 -1.08 4.74 -9.06
N GLU A 42 -2.01 4.02 -8.43
CA GLU A 42 -3.09 3.33 -9.11
C GLU A 42 -4.01 4.29 -9.87
N GLU A 43 -4.33 5.44 -9.28
CA GLU A 43 -5.10 6.49 -9.96
C GLU A 43 -4.35 7.10 -11.14
N ARG A 44 -3.02 7.26 -11.04
CA ARG A 44 -2.19 7.87 -12.09
C ARG A 44 -1.88 6.92 -13.25
N TYR A 45 -1.57 5.66 -12.93
CA TYR A 45 -0.98 4.71 -13.87
C TYR A 45 -1.89 3.51 -14.17
N GLY A 46 -3.01 3.36 -13.47
CA GLY A 46 -3.93 2.23 -13.62
C GLY A 46 -3.50 0.95 -12.88
N TYR A 47 -2.42 0.99 -12.09
CA TYR A 47 -1.95 -0.10 -11.25
C TYR A 47 -1.15 0.43 -10.06
N GLN A 48 -1.03 -0.37 -8.99
CA GLN A 48 -0.32 -0.03 -7.76
C GLN A 48 1.21 -0.04 -7.93
N ALA A 49 1.74 0.89 -8.73
CA ALA A 49 3.17 1.08 -8.87
C ALA A 49 3.79 1.42 -7.51
N CYS A 50 4.93 0.79 -7.18
CA CYS A 50 5.58 0.97 -5.89
C CYS A 50 5.93 2.44 -5.65
N PRO A 51 5.43 3.09 -4.57
CA PRO A 51 5.61 4.52 -4.35
C PRO A 51 7.05 4.90 -3.95
N CYS A 52 7.90 3.92 -3.66
CA CYS A 52 9.30 4.12 -3.28
C CYS A 52 10.26 4.03 -4.48
N ARG A 53 9.75 3.87 -5.71
CA ARG A 53 10.54 3.82 -6.95
C ARG A 53 9.90 4.73 -8.01
N LEU A 54 10.71 5.19 -8.97
CA LEU A 54 10.19 5.88 -10.14
C LEU A 54 9.40 4.90 -11.00
N ALA A 55 8.19 5.29 -11.40
CA ALA A 55 7.38 4.52 -12.33
C ALA A 55 7.90 4.76 -13.75
N GLU A 56 8.65 3.79 -14.29
CA GLU A 56 9.20 3.87 -15.65
C GLU A 56 8.37 3.09 -16.68
N GLY A 57 7.28 2.44 -16.24
CA GLY A 57 6.45 1.58 -17.09
C GLY A 57 7.16 0.29 -17.53
N LEU A 58 6.56 -0.37 -18.52
CA LEU A 58 7.21 -1.36 -19.40
C LEU A 58 7.11 -0.83 -20.84
#